data_AF-A0A2V2T3I8-F1
#
_entry.id   AF-A0A2V2T3I8-F1
#
_cell.length_a   1.000
_cell.length_b   1.000
_cell.length_c   1.000
_cell.angle_alpha   90.00
_cell.angle_beta   90.00
_cell.angle_gamma   90.00
#
_symmetry.space_group_name_H-M   'P 1'
#
loop_
_entity.id
_entity.type
_entity.pdbx_description
1 polymer ?
#
loop_
_entity_poly.entity_id
_entity_poly.type
_entity_poly.pdbx_seq_one_letter_code
_entity_poly.pdbx_strand_id
1 'polypeptide(L)'
;RFSGGTSGLSIGHASPEAAAGGAIGLVQDGDKVLIDIPNRSINLLVSDEELAARRIEQDRKGWKPAQPRARRVSTALKAYALLATSADKGAVRNKALLEG
;
A
#
# COMPACT_ATOMS: atom_id res chain seq x y z
N ARG A 1 8.49 1.65 -5.11
CA ARG A 1 9.95 1.89 -5.30
C ARG A 1 10.12 2.78 -6.52
N PHE A 2 11.16 3.60 -6.55
CA PHE A 2 11.51 4.45 -7.69
C PHE A 2 12.99 4.21 -8.04
N SER A 3 13.37 4.29 -9.31
CA SER A 3 14.70 3.87 -9.82
C SER A 3 15.77 4.97 -9.77
N GLY A 4 15.39 6.24 -9.59
CA GLY A 4 16.29 7.38 -9.52
C GLY A 4 15.54 8.64 -9.08
N GLY A 5 16.25 9.62 -8.52
CA GLY A 5 15.66 10.84 -7.96
C GLY A 5 15.11 11.79 -9.03
N THR A 6 13.89 12.26 -8.82
CA THR A 6 13.32 13.42 -9.52
C THR A 6 13.83 14.73 -8.89
N SER A 7 13.63 15.88 -9.55
CA SER A 7 13.89 17.19 -8.93
C SER A 7 13.03 17.49 -7.69
N GLY A 8 11.96 16.73 -7.48
CA GLY A 8 11.09 16.79 -6.30
C GLY A 8 11.13 15.54 -5.42
N LEU A 9 10.25 15.50 -4.42
CA LEU A 9 10.14 14.41 -3.45
C LEU A 9 9.69 13.10 -4.12
N SER A 10 10.45 12.03 -3.89
CA SER A 10 10.11 10.67 -4.30
C SER A 10 10.06 9.77 -3.06
N ILE A 11 8.85 9.43 -2.61
CA ILE A 11 8.64 8.65 -1.38
C ILE A 11 8.09 7.27 -1.75
N GLY A 12 8.86 6.23 -1.48
CA GLY A 12 8.45 4.83 -1.71
C GLY A 12 8.25 4.06 -0.41
N HIS A 13 7.91 2.78 -0.53
CA HIS A 13 7.84 1.83 0.58
C HIS A 13 6.80 2.20 1.66
N ALA A 14 5.80 3.02 1.29
CA ALA A 14 4.65 3.30 2.13
C ALA A 14 4.01 1.98 2.60
N SER A 15 3.92 1.84 3.92
CA SER A 15 3.52 0.61 4.60
C SER A 15 2.52 0.95 5.70
N PRO A 16 1.45 0.15 5.91
CA PRO A 16 1.04 -0.98 5.08
C PRO A 16 0.72 -0.57 3.64
N GLU A 17 0.95 -1.48 2.69
CA GLU A 17 0.61 -1.21 1.28
C GLU A 17 -0.91 -1.16 1.07
N ALA A 18 -1.35 -0.57 -0.05
CA ALA A 18 -2.78 -0.50 -0.37
C ALA A 18 -3.43 -1.90 -0.38
N ALA A 19 -2.79 -2.91 -0.97
CA ALA A 19 -3.33 -4.27 -1.02
C ALA A 19 -3.48 -4.94 0.37
N ALA A 20 -2.76 -4.44 1.38
CA ALA A 20 -2.84 -4.89 2.76
C ALA A 20 -3.76 -4.01 3.64
N GLY A 21 -4.52 -3.08 3.03
CA GLY A 21 -5.39 -2.17 3.77
C GLY A 21 -4.68 -0.95 4.37
N GLY A 22 -3.52 -0.56 3.85
CA GLY A 22 -2.88 0.70 4.27
C GLY A 22 -3.73 1.94 3.97
N ALA A 23 -3.53 3.02 4.72
CA ALA A 23 -4.20 4.30 4.50
C ALA A 23 -3.96 4.86 3.08
N ILE A 24 -2.82 4.55 2.46
CA ILE A 24 -2.52 4.91 1.07
C ILE A 24 -3.55 4.39 0.06
N GLY A 25 -4.26 3.31 0.38
CA GLY A 25 -5.32 2.78 -0.46
C GLY A 25 -6.68 3.47 -0.28
N LEU A 26 -6.79 4.45 0.62
CA LEU A 26 -8.00 5.28 0.85
C LEU A 26 -7.89 6.70 0.27
N VAL A 27 -6.72 7.05 -0.28
CA VAL A 27 -6.48 8.35 -0.90
C VAL A 27 -7.39 8.50 -2.12
N GLN A 28 -8.01 9.67 -2.25
CA GLN A 28 -8.84 10.06 -3.38
C GLN A 28 -8.27 11.31 -4.05
N ASP A 29 -8.62 11.51 -5.32
CA ASP A 29 -8.18 12.67 -6.08
C ASP A 29 -8.67 13.97 -5.40
N GLY A 30 -7.75 14.93 -5.27
CA GLY A 30 -8.00 16.21 -4.60
C GLY A 30 -7.72 16.23 -3.10
N ASP A 31 -7.48 15.07 -2.46
CA ASP A 31 -7.02 15.05 -1.07
C ASP A 31 -5.68 15.78 -0.91
N LYS A 32 -5.52 16.49 0.20
CA LYS A 32 -4.26 17.14 0.54
C LYS A 32 -3.38 16.18 1.34
N VAL A 33 -2.10 16.12 0.97
CA VAL A 33 -1.08 15.36 1.72
C VAL A 33 -0.04 16.35 2.25
N LEU A 34 0.15 16.37 3.56
CA LEU A 34 1.21 17.13 4.21
C LEU A 34 2.44 16.25 4.36
N ILE A 35 3.54 16.65 3.73
CA ILE A 35 4.85 16.02 3.91
C ILE A 35 5.71 16.96 4.72
N ASP A 36 6.06 16.55 5.93
CA ASP A 36 6.93 17.29 6.84
C ASP A 36 8.25 16.54 7.00
N ILE A 37 9.28 17.02 6.30
CA ILE A 37 10.61 16.41 6.28
C ILE A 37 11.33 16.56 7.64
N PRO A 38 11.36 17.76 8.27
CA PRO A 38 11.94 17.90 9.61
C PRO A 38 11.33 16.93 10.64
N ASN A 39 10.00 16.80 10.66
CA ASN A 39 9.30 15.94 11.61
C ASN A 39 9.13 14.49 11.13
N ARG A 40 9.67 14.16 9.94
CA ARG A 40 9.62 12.82 9.33
C ARG A 40 8.20 12.24 9.24
N SER A 41 7.22 13.09 8.92
CA SER A 41 5.81 12.69 8.87
C SER A 41 5.20 12.91 7.49
N ILE A 42 4.22 12.07 7.16
CA ILE A 42 3.40 12.16 5.96
C ILE A 42 1.96 11.94 6.41
N ASN A 43 1.15 12.98 6.33
CA ASN A 43 -0.22 12.97 6.81
C ASN A 43 -1.19 13.24 5.66
N LEU A 44 -2.19 12.37 5.54
CA LEU A 44 -3.34 12.61 4.69
C LEU A 44 -4.28 13.57 5.45
N LEU A 45 -4.49 14.77 4.93
CA LEU A 45 -5.29 15.81 5.59
C LEU A 45 -6.79 15.59 5.33
N VAL A 46 -7.28 14.45 5.80
CA VAL A 46 -8.67 14.01 5.77
C VAL A 46 -9.04 13.65 7.20
N SER A 47 -10.25 13.97 7.66
CA SER A 47 -10.65 13.67 9.03
C SER A 47 -10.73 12.17 9.28
N ASP A 48 -10.58 11.78 10.55
CA ASP A 48 -10.63 10.37 10.95
C ASP A 48 -12.00 9.74 10.65
N GLU A 49 -13.09 10.50 10.75
CA GLU A 49 -14.45 10.05 10.43
C GLU A 49 -14.60 9.72 8.94
N GLU A 50 -14.07 10.58 8.07
CA GLU A 50 -14.10 10.37 6.63
C GLU A 50 -13.20 9.20 6.24
N LEU A 51 -12.01 9.06 6.84
CA LEU A 51 -11.15 7.89 6.60
C LEU A 51 -11.80 6.59 7.09
N ALA A 52 -12.52 6.61 8.21
CA ALA A 52 -13.28 5.47 8.69
C ALA A 52 -14.44 5.11 7.74
N ALA A 53 -15.16 6.11 7.21
CA ALA A 53 -16.22 5.88 6.23
C ALA A 53 -15.66 5.26 4.94
N ARG A 54 -14.56 5.81 4.41
CA ARG A 54 -13.86 5.27 3.22
C ARG A 54 -13.35 3.86 3.46
N ARG A 55 -12.84 3.57 4.68
CA ARG A 55 -12.41 2.22 5.08
C ARG A 55 -13.54 1.22 4.94
N ILE A 56 -14.70 1.52 5.53
CA ILE A 56 -15.86 0.63 5.49
C ILE A 56 -16.30 0.37 4.05
N GLU A 57 -16.32 1.40 3.20
CA GLU A 57 -16.65 1.24 1.78
C GLU A 57 -15.62 0.38 1.04
N GLN A 58 -14.33 0.62 1.30
CA GLN A 58 -13.25 -0.10 0.65
C GLN A 58 -13.17 -1.57 1.10
N ASP A 59 -13.47 -1.87 2.36
CA ASP A 59 -13.54 -3.24 2.88
C ASP A 59 -14.65 -4.03 2.19
N ARG A 60 -15.79 -3.40 1.88
CA ARG A 60 -16.89 -4.02 1.11
C ARG A 60 -16.48 -4.34 -0.34
N LYS A 61 -15.66 -3.49 -0.96
CA LYS A 61 -15.12 -3.70 -2.31
C LYS A 61 -13.97 -4.72 -2.32
N GLY A 62 -13.25 -4.80 -1.21
CA GLY A 62 -12.05 -5.61 -1.01
C GLY A 62 -10.77 -4.91 -1.47
N TRP A 63 -9.64 -5.33 -0.90
CA TRP A 63 -8.30 -4.78 -1.16
C TRP A 63 -7.65 -5.37 -2.41
N LYS A 64 -8.30 -5.13 -3.55
CA LYS A 64 -7.86 -5.64 -4.86
C LYS A 64 -8.01 -4.55 -5.93
N PRO A 65 -7.32 -4.66 -7.07
CA PRO A 65 -7.45 -3.71 -8.16
C PRO A 65 -8.91 -3.53 -8.59
N ALA A 66 -9.35 -2.28 -8.74
CA ALA A 66 -10.73 -1.94 -9.12
C ALA A 66 -11.12 -2.49 -10.49
N GLN A 67 -10.17 -2.57 -11.43
CA GLN A 67 -10.38 -3.08 -12.77
C GLN A 67 -9.67 -4.43 -12.98
N PRO A 68 -10.28 -5.37 -13.72
CA PRO A 68 -9.63 -6.61 -14.12
C PRO A 68 -8.35 -6.30 -14.89
N ARG A 69 -7.23 -6.89 -14.44
CA ARG A 69 -5.95 -6.81 -15.14
C ARG A 69 -5.75 -8.11 -15.90
N ALA A 70 -5.77 -8.06 -17.23
CA ALA A 70 -5.40 -9.18 -18.08
C ALA A 70 -3.88 -9.42 -18.01
N ARG A 71 -3.42 -10.07 -16.94
CA ARG A 71 -2.01 -10.41 -16.72
C ARG A 71 -1.84 -11.90 -16.50
N ARG A 72 -0.88 -12.51 -17.19
CA ARG A 72 -0.44 -13.86 -16.86
C ARG A 72 0.40 -13.80 -15.59
N VAL A 73 -0.17 -14.29 -14.48
CA VAL A 73 0.54 -14.41 -13.20
C VAL A 73 1.08 -15.82 -13.11
N SER A 74 2.40 -15.97 -13.22
CA SER A 74 3.06 -17.27 -13.09
C SER A 74 2.87 -17.84 -11.69
N THR A 75 2.97 -19.17 -11.57
CA THR A 75 2.92 -19.85 -10.26
C THR A 75 3.98 -19.32 -9.31
N ALA A 76 5.19 -19.00 -9.81
CA ALA A 76 6.25 -18.40 -9.02
C ALA A 76 5.86 -17.04 -8.40
N LEU A 77 5.18 -16.18 -9.16
CA LEU A 77 4.71 -14.89 -8.64
C LEU A 77 3.57 -15.03 -7.64
N LYS A 78 2.69 -16.03 -7.81
CA LYS A 78 1.66 -16.36 -6.82
C LYS A 78 2.29 -16.82 -5.50
N ALA A 79 3.28 -17.73 -5.57
CA ALA A 79 4.01 -18.19 -4.40
C ALA A 79 4.78 -17.06 -3.71
N TYR A 80 5.41 -16.16 -4.48
CA TYR A 80 6.07 -14.98 -3.92
C TYR A 80 5.09 -14.08 -3.15
N ALA A 81 3.94 -13.77 -3.74
CA ALA A 81 2.93 -12.91 -3.12
C ALA A 81 2.35 -13.49 -1.82
N LEU A 82 2.25 -14.82 -1.71
CA LEU A 82 1.78 -15.49 -0.49
C LEU A 82 2.77 -15.39 0.68
N LEU A 83 4.07 -15.28 0.39
CA LEU A 83 5.12 -15.36 1.40
C LEU A 83 5.75 -14.00 1.74
N ALA A 84 5.62 -13.02 0.85
CA ALA A 84 6.26 -11.72 1.01
C ALA A 84 5.66 -10.96 2.20
N THR A 85 6.52 -10.49 3.10
CA THR A 85 6.14 -9.58 4.18
C THR A 85 6.04 -8.14 3.68
N SER A 86 5.49 -7.25 4.51
CA SER A 86 5.45 -5.82 4.22
C SER A 86 6.85 -5.21 4.02
N ALA A 87 6.90 -4.08 3.30
CA ALA A 87 8.15 -3.43 2.90
C ALA A 87 8.92 -2.84 4.10
N ASP A 88 8.23 -2.44 5.17
CA ASP A 88 8.85 -2.03 6.45
C ASP A 88 9.67 -3.16 7.10
N LYS A 89 9.35 -4.41 6.79
CA LYS A 89 10.09 -5.61 7.23
C LYS A 89 11.12 -6.09 6.21
N GLY A 90 11.42 -5.26 5.20
CA GLY A 90 12.37 -5.60 4.12
C GLY A 90 11.81 -6.54 3.05
N ALA A 91 10.50 -6.78 3.02
CA ALA A 91 9.84 -7.68 2.05
C ALA A 91 10.46 -9.10 1.99
N VAL A 92 10.89 -9.61 3.14
CA VAL A 92 11.41 -10.98 3.27
C VAL A 92 10.31 -12.01 3.07
N ARG A 93 10.69 -13.26 2.80
CA ARG A 93 9.73 -14.37 2.68
C ARG A 93 9.52 -15.01 4.04
N ASN A 94 8.28 -15.03 4.54
CA ASN A 94 7.92 -15.75 5.74
C ASN A 94 7.61 -17.22 5.41
N LYS A 95 8.57 -18.11 5.68
CA LYS A 95 8.42 -19.55 5.41
C LYS A 95 7.46 -20.26 6.34
N ALA A 96 7.19 -19.72 7.54
CA ALA A 96 6.24 -20.32 8.48
C ALA A 96 4.81 -20.42 7.89
N LEU A 97 4.47 -19.61 6.88
CA LEU A 97 3.20 -19.68 6.16
C LEU A 97 3.04 -20.95 5.29
N LEU A 98 4.11 -21.74 5.11
CA LEU A 98 4.09 -23.02 4.41
C LEU A 98 3.97 -24.23 5.33
N GLU A 99 4.18 -24.03 6.63
CA GLU A 99 4.21 -25.11 7.64
C GLU A 99 2.85 -25.28 8.36
N GLY A 100 1.81 -24.61 7.85
CA GLY A 100 0.42 -24.71 8.31
C GLY A 100 -0.39 -25.76 7.56
#